data_AF-A0A6B3I7L4-F1
#
_entry.id   AF-A0A6B3I7L4-F1
#
_cell.length_a   1.000
_cell.length_b   1.000
_cell.length_c   1.000
_cell.angle_alpha   90.00
_cell.angle_beta   90.00
_cell.angle_gamma   90.00
#
_symmetry.space_group_name_H-M   'P 1'
#
loop_
_entity.id
_entity.type
_entity.pdbx_description
1 polymer ?
#
loop_
_entity_poly.entity_id
_entity_poly.type
_entity_poly.pdbx_seq_one_letter_code
_entity_poly.pdbx_strand_id
1 'polypeptide(L)'
;MTGRRAPTGVRLLPYGLLPCAAWALTRAALLLCVFGVFTLSDLDVTVDVSVIYRGWYDVLLTGTYPLHDVTWQYPPGAALAILSPALLPFWEYAS
;
A
#
# COMPACT_ATOMS: atom_id res chain seq x y z
N MET A 1 -13.19 24.38 -54.37
CA MET A 1 -12.70 25.22 -53.24
C MET A 1 -13.84 25.37 -52.23
N THR A 2 -13.86 24.55 -51.18
CA THR A 2 -14.75 24.76 -50.03
C THR A 2 -14.09 24.12 -48.82
N GLY A 3 -13.78 24.96 -47.82
CA GLY A 3 -12.80 24.68 -46.78
C GLY A 3 -13.20 23.56 -45.82
N ARG A 4 -12.25 22.66 -45.57
CA ARG A 4 -12.29 21.68 -44.49
C ARG A 4 -12.21 22.45 -43.17
N ARG A 5 -13.30 22.48 -42.38
CA ARG A 5 -13.28 23.07 -41.03
C ARG A 5 -12.26 22.30 -40.18
N ALA A 6 -11.29 23.00 -39.62
CA ALA A 6 -10.39 22.45 -38.61
C ALA A 6 -11.20 22.03 -37.37
N PRO A 7 -10.93 20.86 -36.76
CA PRO A 7 -11.51 20.55 -35.45
C PRO A 7 -10.97 21.57 -34.45
N THR A 8 -11.89 22.38 -33.93
CA THR A 8 -11.67 23.33 -32.85
C THR A 8 -10.97 22.60 -31.72
N GLY A 9 -9.76 23.07 -31.38
CA GLY A 9 -8.89 22.44 -30.40
C GLY A 9 -9.68 22.03 -29.16
N VAL A 10 -9.53 20.75 -28.81
CA VAL A 10 -10.04 20.18 -27.56
C VAL A 10 -9.60 21.12 -26.45
N ARG A 11 -10.55 21.90 -25.94
CA ARG A 11 -10.41 22.61 -24.69
C ARG A 11 -10.22 21.51 -23.65
N LEU A 12 -8.96 21.20 -23.33
CA LEU A 12 -8.51 20.42 -22.17
C LEU A 12 -8.85 21.23 -20.90
N LEU A 13 -10.12 21.60 -20.76
CA LEU A 13 -10.70 22.30 -19.64
C LEU A 13 -10.45 21.45 -18.37
N PRO A 14 -10.46 22.06 -17.17
CA PRO A 14 -9.94 21.58 -15.87
C PRO A 14 -10.51 20.26 -15.32
N TYR A 15 -11.30 19.54 -16.12
CA TYR A 15 -11.90 18.25 -15.82
C TYR A 15 -10.89 17.13 -15.53
N GLY A 16 -9.63 17.23 -16.00
CA GLY A 16 -8.57 16.28 -15.64
C GLY A 16 -7.84 16.64 -14.34
N LEU A 17 -7.84 17.92 -13.96
CA LEU A 17 -7.05 18.39 -12.82
C LEU A 17 -7.73 18.07 -11.48
N LEU A 18 -9.05 18.17 -11.42
CA LEU A 18 -9.85 17.80 -10.25
C LEU A 18 -9.72 16.31 -9.85
N PRO A 19 -9.89 15.32 -10.75
CA PRO A 19 -9.70 13.92 -10.40
C PRO A 19 -8.25 13.59 -10.05
N CYS A 20 -7.26 14.20 -10.72
CA CYS A 20 -5.85 14.04 -10.35
C CYS A 20 -5.55 14.62 -8.96
N ALA A 21 -6.10 15.79 -8.62
CA ALA A 21 -5.94 16.40 -7.30
C ALA A 21 -6.64 15.57 -6.21
N ALA A 22 -7.86 15.08 -6.47
CA ALA A 22 -8.57 14.20 -5.54
C ALA A 22 -7.83 12.87 -5.32
N TRP A 23 -7.29 12.29 -6.40
CA TRP A 23 -6.42 11.12 -6.32
C TRP A 23 -5.18 11.42 -5.47
N ALA A 24 -4.45 12.50 -5.76
CA ALA A 24 -3.23 12.85 -5.03
C ALA A 24 -3.50 13.13 -3.55
N LEU A 25 -4.57 13.87 -3.21
CA LEU A 25 -4.95 14.17 -1.83
C LEU A 25 -5.29 12.91 -1.04
N THR A 26 -6.05 11.98 -1.62
CA THR A 26 -6.38 10.72 -0.95
C THR A 26 -5.13 9.86 -0.70
N ARG A 27 -4.17 9.83 -1.63
CA ARG A 27 -2.90 9.09 -1.44
C ARG A 27 -2.00 9.77 -0.42
N ALA A 28 -1.92 11.10 -0.44
CA ALA A 28 -1.18 11.86 0.55
C ALA A 28 -1.76 11.62 1.96
N ALA A 29 -3.08 11.67 2.12
CA ALA A 29 -3.73 11.34 3.38
C ALA A 29 -3.41 9.92 3.86
N LEU A 30 -3.50 8.92 2.96
CA LEU A 30 -3.11 7.54 3.27
C LEU A 30 -1.65 7.44 3.71
N LEU A 31 -0.72 8.06 3.00
CA LEU A 31 0.71 8.05 3.35
C LEU A 31 0.97 8.72 4.70
N LEU A 32 0.28 9.83 5.00
CA LEU A 32 0.39 10.48 6.31
C LEU A 32 -0.12 9.59 7.44
N CYS A 33 -1.16 8.79 7.22
CA CYS A 33 -1.58 7.77 8.18
C CYS A 33 -0.54 6.65 8.31
N VAL A 34 0.01 6.14 7.20
CA VAL A 34 1.03 5.07 7.19
C VAL A 34 2.32 5.50 7.88
N PHE A 35 2.74 6.77 7.74
CA PHE A 35 3.91 7.30 8.43
C PHE A 35 3.63 7.78 9.86
N GLY A 36 2.43 7.49 10.41
CA GLY A 36 2.07 7.84 11.78
C GLY A 36 1.89 9.34 12.03
N VAL A 37 1.82 10.18 10.98
CA VAL A 37 1.58 11.63 11.12
C VAL A 37 0.14 11.92 11.54
N PHE A 38 -0.80 11.09 11.07
CA PHE A 38 -2.18 11.06 11.54
C PHE A 38 -2.50 9.69 12.13
N THR A 39 -2.60 9.61 13.45
CA THR A 39 -3.10 8.43 14.14
C THR A 39 -4.60 8.58 14.35
N LEU A 40 -5.39 7.88 13.54
CA LEU A 40 -6.79 7.65 13.86
C LEU A 40 -6.80 6.58 14.95
N SER A 41 -6.78 6.99 16.23
CA SER A 41 -6.63 6.10 17.39
C SER A 41 -7.64 4.93 17.44
N ASP A 42 -8.75 5.03 16.72
CA ASP A 42 -9.81 4.00 16.65
C ASP A 42 -9.71 3.10 15.39
N LEU A 43 -8.88 3.50 14.41
CA LEU A 43 -8.69 2.84 13.11
C LEU A 43 -7.24 2.34 12.98
N ASP A 44 -6.66 1.96 14.11
CA ASP A 44 -5.28 1.49 14.23
C ASP A 44 -5.16 0.04 13.72
N VAL A 45 -5.33 -0.11 12.40
CA VAL A 45 -5.11 -1.37 11.67
C VAL A 45 -3.63 -1.79 11.71
N THR A 46 -2.74 -0.86 12.05
CA THR A 46 -1.30 -1.08 12.26
C THR A 46 -1.04 -2.04 13.43
N VAL A 47 -1.87 -2.00 14.49
CA VAL A 47 -1.78 -2.96 15.59
C VAL A 47 -2.19 -4.37 15.14
N ASP A 48 -3.22 -4.51 14.32
CA ASP A 48 -3.68 -5.83 13.86
C ASP A 48 -2.71 -6.48 12.86
N VAL A 49 -2.13 -5.66 11.96
CA VAL A 49 -1.07 -6.08 11.03
C VAL A 49 0.21 -6.43 11.79
N SER A 50 0.63 -5.61 12.77
CA SER A 50 1.89 -5.88 13.49
C SER A 50 1.82 -7.14 14.35
N VAL A 51 0.64 -7.51 14.88
CA VAL A 51 0.46 -8.75 15.65
C VAL A 51 0.47 -9.98 14.75
N ILE A 52 -0.30 -9.98 13.65
CA ILE A 52 -0.39 -11.14 12.75
C ILE A 52 0.92 -11.33 11.96
N TYR A 53 1.50 -10.25 11.41
CA TYR A 53 2.75 -10.34 10.63
C TYR A 53 3.98 -10.65 11.50
N ARG A 54 4.08 -10.14 12.74
CA ARG A 54 5.16 -10.57 13.65
C ARG A 54 5.01 -12.04 14.02
N GLY A 55 3.79 -12.48 14.34
CA GLY A 55 3.53 -13.90 14.63
C GLY A 55 3.97 -14.81 13.48
N TRP A 56 3.66 -14.44 12.24
CA TRP A 56 4.13 -15.16 11.06
C TRP A 56 5.64 -15.06 10.86
N TYR A 57 6.23 -13.89 11.04
CA TYR A 57 7.68 -13.67 10.94
C TYR A 57 8.46 -14.58 11.91
N ASP A 58 8.04 -14.65 13.17
CA ASP A 58 8.69 -15.48 14.19
C ASP A 58 8.59 -16.98 13.86
N VAL A 59 7.45 -17.44 13.33
CA VAL A 59 7.29 -18.84 12.87
C VAL A 59 8.16 -19.11 11.64
N LEU A 60 8.16 -18.20 10.66
CA LEU A 60 8.96 -18.33 9.43
C LEU A 60 10.48 -18.37 9.72
N LEU A 61 10.96 -17.67 10.75
CA LEU A 61 12.35 -17.75 11.20
C LEU A 61 12.75 -19.15 11.66
N THR A 62 11.81 -19.98 12.09
CA THR A 62 12.08 -21.40 12.43
C THR A 62 12.21 -22.30 11.21
N GLY A 63 12.00 -21.77 9.99
CA GLY A 63 12.00 -22.53 8.74
C GLY A 63 10.69 -23.28 8.48
N THR A 64 9.64 -23.01 9.26
CA THR A 64 8.32 -23.62 9.12
C THR A 64 7.27 -22.57 8.78
N TYR A 65 6.18 -22.98 8.15
CA TYR A 65 5.05 -22.09 7.84
C TYR A 65 4.01 -22.14 8.97
N PRO A 66 3.22 -21.08 9.19
CA PRO A 66 2.12 -21.07 10.16
C PRO A 66 0.93 -21.91 9.62
N LEU A 67 1.16 -23.22 9.45
CA LEU A 67 0.24 -24.19 8.82
C LEU A 67 -1.08 -24.39 9.60
N HIS A 68 -1.09 -24.01 10.88
CA HIS A 68 -2.24 -24.12 11.77
C HIS A 68 -3.01 -22.80 11.92
N ASP A 69 -2.52 -21.72 11.30
CA ASP A 69 -3.18 -20.42 11.32
C ASP A 69 -4.07 -20.26 10.08
N VAL A 70 -5.39 -20.18 10.29
CA VAL A 70 -6.38 -20.03 9.22
C VAL A 70 -6.30 -18.66 8.51
N THR A 71 -5.60 -17.70 9.10
CA THR A 71 -5.36 -16.40 8.48
C THR A 71 -4.21 -16.46 7.47
N TRP A 72 -3.38 -17.51 7.51
CA TRP A 72 -2.31 -17.74 6.54
C TRP A 72 -2.83 -18.37 5.24
N GLN A 73 -2.90 -17.59 4.17
CA GLN A 73 -3.44 -18.04 2.86
C GLN A 73 -2.43 -17.96 1.71
N TYR A 74 -1.19 -17.56 2.01
CA TYR A 74 -0.22 -17.24 0.98
C TYR A 74 0.64 -18.45 0.56
N PRO A 75 1.02 -18.54 -0.72
CA PRO A 75 1.99 -19.54 -1.18
C PRO A 75 3.38 -19.30 -0.52
N PRO A 76 4.24 -20.32 -0.44
CA PRO A 76 5.55 -20.26 0.23
C PRO A 76 6.40 -19.02 -0.09
N GLY A 77 6.37 -18.55 -1.35
CA GLY A 77 7.12 -17.37 -1.78
C GLY A 77 6.76 -16.06 -1.07
N ALA A 78 5.55 -15.94 -0.49
CA ALA A 78 5.15 -14.76 0.27
C ALA A 78 5.91 -14.60 1.60
N ALA A 79 6.48 -15.69 2.13
CA ALA A 79 7.34 -15.63 3.30
C ALA A 79 8.56 -14.73 3.08
N LEU A 80 9.06 -14.61 1.85
CA LEU A 80 10.18 -13.72 1.52
C LEU A 80 9.82 -12.24 1.68
N ALA A 81 8.57 -11.87 1.40
CA ALA A 81 8.09 -10.50 1.60
C ALA A 81 7.93 -10.19 3.10
N ILE A 82 7.60 -11.18 3.92
CA ILE A 82 7.44 -11.03 5.37
C ILE A 82 8.81 -11.07 6.07
N LEU A 83 9.74 -11.89 5.59
CA LEU A 83 11.13 -12.00 6.06
C LEU A 83 12.05 -10.91 5.48
N SER A 84 11.55 -10.04 4.60
CA SER A 84 12.39 -9.01 3.98
C SER A 84 13.12 -8.10 4.97
N PRO A 85 12.61 -7.78 6.18
CA PRO A 85 13.38 -7.01 7.16
C PRO A 85 14.63 -7.75 7.65
N ALA A 86 14.60 -9.09 7.74
CA ALA A 86 15.75 -9.91 8.10
C ALA A 86 16.75 -10.07 6.94
N LEU A 87 16.24 -10.05 5.71
CA LEU A 87 17.04 -10.23 4.48
C LEU A 87 17.64 -8.92 3.96
N LEU A 88 16.99 -7.79 4.26
CA LEU A 88 17.37 -6.44 3.84
C LEU A 88 17.35 -5.55 5.09
N PRO A 89 18.42 -5.53 5.90
CA PRO A 89 18.45 -4.85 7.21
C PRO A 89 18.34 -3.31 7.14
N PHE A 90 18.19 -2.75 5.93
CA PHE A 90 17.92 -1.33 5.67
C PHE A 90 16.44 -1.06 5.30
N TRP A 91 15.59 -2.09 5.27
CA TRP A 91 14.14 -2.04 5.02
C TRP A 91 13.42 -2.53 6.29
N GLU A 92 13.38 -1.70 7.32
CA GLU A 92 12.53 -1.96 8.46
C GLU A 92 11.06 -1.78 8.06
N TYR A 93 10.16 -2.58 8.66
CA TYR A 93 8.72 -2.33 8.53
C TYR A 93 8.44 -0.90 8.98
N ALA A 94 7.61 -0.18 8.22
CA ALA A 94 7.13 1.13 8.63
C ALA A 94 6.51 1.01 10.03
N SER A 95 6.96 1.87 10.94
CA SER A 95 6.55 1.91 12.35
C SER A 95 5.27 2.71 12.55
#